data_AF-A0A2V3A7X9-F1
#
_entry.id   AF-A0A2V3A7X9-F1
#
_cell.length_a   1.000
_cell.length_b   1.000
_cell.length_c   1.000
_cell.angle_alpha   90.00
_cell.angle_beta   90.00
_cell.angle_gamma   90.00
#
_symmetry.space_group_name_H-M   'P 1'
#
loop_
_entity.id
_entity.type
_entity.pdbx_description
1 polymer ?
#
loop_
_entity_poly.entity_id
_entity_poly.type
_entity_poly.pdbx_seq_one_letter_code
_entity_poly.pdbx_strand_id
1 'polypeptide(L)' 'MYGSIGANLRMLRFKKKINQKEAAAALGLTNQTISNYEQNKKVPRKRNLERIALFYGVTVEEIIEADYKDPS' A
#
# COMPACT_ATOMS: atom_id res chain seq x y z
N MET A 1 7.55 -2.91 15.05
CA MET A 1 6.80 -1.76 14.53
C MET A 1 5.99 -2.28 13.35
N TYR A 2 4.72 -2.62 13.58
CA TYR A 2 3.81 -3.09 12.53
C TYR A 2 2.73 -2.02 12.40
N GLY A 3 2.46 -1.53 11.18
CA GLY A 3 1.52 -0.43 10.96
C GLY A 3 0.51 -0.78 9.88
N SER A 4 -0.73 -0.28 10.00
CA SER A 4 -1.86 -0.45 9.07
C SER A 4 -1.49 -0.58 7.58
N ILE A 5 -2.38 -1.15 6.76
CA ILE A 5 -2.21 -1.24 5.29
C ILE A 5 -1.66 0.06 4.69
N GLY A 6 -2.21 1.23 5.04
CA GLY A 6 -1.72 2.52 4.53
C GLY A 6 -0.28 2.85 4.92
N ALA A 7 0.12 2.53 6.15
CA ALA A 7 1.51 2.69 6.61
C ALA A 7 2.46 1.74 5.85
N ASN A 8 2.04 0.49 5.61
CA ASN A 8 2.82 -0.47 4.83
C ASN A 8 3.01 0.01 3.39
N LEU A 9 1.95 0.49 2.75
CA LEU A 9 2.03 1.05 1.39
C LEU A 9 2.98 2.25 1.31
N ARG A 10 2.90 3.15 2.30
CA ARG A 10 3.79 4.31 2.39
C ARG A 10 5.25 3.90 2.58
N MET A 11 5.50 2.89 3.42
CA MET A 11 6.83 2.32 3.62
C MET A 11 7.38 1.72 2.32
N LEU A 12 6.60 0.89 1.62
CA LEU A 12 7.00 0.28 0.34
C LEU A 12 7.33 1.35 -0.70
N ARG A 13 6.52 2.41 -0.77
CA ARG A 13 6.78 3.56 -1.64
C ARG A 13 8.11 4.24 -1.32
N PHE A 14 8.39 4.49 -0.04
CA PHE A 14 9.65 5.09 0.38
C PHE A 14 10.86 4.18 0.16
N LYS A 15 10.72 2.86 0.35
CA LYS A 15 11.77 1.88 0.01
C LYS A 15 12.12 1.93 -1.48
N LYS A 16 11.12 2.15 -2.35
CA LYS A 16 11.29 2.33 -3.79
C LYS A 16 11.80 3.73 -4.19
N LYS A 17 11.93 4.67 -3.23
CA LYS A 17 12.42 6.05 -3.42
C LYS A 17 11.61 6.88 -4.42
N ILE A 18 10.30 6.67 -4.46
CA ILE A 18 9.38 7.41 -5.33
C ILE A 18 8.35 8.22 -4.53
N ASN A 19 7.81 9.27 -5.15
CA ASN A 19 6.73 10.08 -4.60
C ASN A 19 5.35 9.47 -4.96
N GLN A 20 4.28 10.01 -4.36
CA GLN A 20 2.91 9.49 -4.58
C GLN A 20 2.43 9.66 -6.03
N LYS A 21 2.90 10.66 -6.78
CA LYS A 21 2.53 10.86 -8.19
C LYS A 21 3.16 9.78 -9.08
N GLU A 22 4.42 9.44 -8.83
CA GLU A 22 5.14 8.37 -9.54
C GLU A 22 4.53 7.00 -9.26
N ALA A 23 4.21 6.70 -8.00
CA ALA A 23 3.51 5.47 -7.63
C ALA A 23 2.13 5.38 -8.30
N ALA A 24 1.39 6.49 -8.31
CA ALA A 24 0.09 6.58 -8.97
C ALA A 24 0.18 6.30 -10.47
N ALA A 25 1.15 6.92 -11.16
CA ALA A 25 1.40 6.70 -12.58
C ALA A 25 1.74 5.23 -12.88
N ALA A 26 2.64 4.62 -12.12
CA ALA A 26 3.04 3.23 -12.30
C ALA A 26 1.89 2.23 -12.05
N LEU A 27 1.00 2.55 -11.11
CA LEU A 27 -0.15 1.73 -10.76
C LEU A 27 -1.41 2.07 -11.57
N GLY A 28 -1.36 3.02 -12.50
CA GLY A 28 -2.54 3.50 -13.24
C GLY A 28 -3.66 3.95 -12.30
N LEU A 29 -3.30 4.65 -11.23
CA LEU A 29 -4.18 5.22 -10.22
C LEU A 29 -4.02 6.74 -10.18
N THR A 30 -4.93 7.43 -9.51
CA THR A 30 -4.75 8.87 -9.24
C THR A 30 -3.86 9.08 -8.03
N ASN A 31 -3.15 10.22 -7.97
CA ASN A 31 -2.38 10.60 -6.78
C ASN A 31 -3.26 10.63 -5.51
N GLN A 32 -4.49 11.12 -5.62
CA GLN A 32 -5.48 11.10 -4.54
C GLN A 32 -5.80 9.68 -4.06
N THR A 33 -5.85 8.69 -4.97
CA THR A 33 -6.10 7.29 -4.60
C THR A 33 -4.95 6.73 -3.77
N ILE A 34 -3.70 6.95 -4.19
CA ILE A 34 -2.51 6.56 -3.41
C ILE A 34 -2.50 7.26 -2.05
N SER A 35 -2.77 8.57 -2.03
CA SER A 35 -2.83 9.36 -0.81
C SER A 35 -3.91 8.86 0.16
N ASN A 36 -5.09 8.50 -0.34
CA ASN A 36 -6.17 7.91 0.45
C ASN A 36 -5.80 6.54 1.01
N TYR A 37 -5.08 5.72 0.23
CA TYR A 37 -4.58 4.42 0.69
C TYR A 37 -3.55 4.60 1.80
N GLU A 38 -2.54 5.45 1.60
CA GLU A 38 -1.46 5.68 2.58
C GLU A 38 -1.94 6.36 3.88
N GLN A 39 -3.09 7.04 3.84
CA GLN A 39 -3.73 7.66 5.01
C GLN A 39 -4.82 6.79 5.64
N ASN A 40 -5.00 5.54 5.20
CA ASN A 40 -6.10 4.64 5.63
C ASN A 40 -7.52 5.21 5.42
N LYS A 41 -7.68 6.24 4.58
CA LYS A 41 -9.01 6.79 4.21
C LYS A 41 -9.80 5.84 3.31
N LYS A 42 -9.10 4.94 2.62
CA LYS A 42 -9.70 3.90 1.79
C LYS A 42 -8.79 2.68 1.79
N VAL A 43 -9.39 1.50 1.87
CA VAL A 43 -8.67 0.24 1.71
C VAL A 43 -8.60 -0.13 0.22
N PRO A 44 -7.42 -0.49 -0.33
CA PRO A 44 -7.34 -1.00 -1.69
C PRO A 44 -8.13 -2.31 -1.83
N ARG A 45 -8.90 -2.46 -2.92
CA ARG A 45 -9.57 -3.73 -3.23
C ARG A 45 -8.53 -4.78 -3.62
N LYS A 46 -8.89 -6.07 -3.53
CA LYS A 46 -8.02 -7.22 -3.87
C LYS A 46 -7.22 -7.01 -5.17
N ARG A 47 -7.88 -6.63 -6.27
CA ARG A 47 -7.21 -6.36 -7.55
C ARG A 47 -6.12 -5.28 -7.47
N ASN A 48 -6.33 -4.23 -6.67
CA ASN A 48 -5.32 -3.20 -6.46
C ASN A 48 -4.22 -3.68 -5.52
N LEU A 49 -4.54 -4.46 -4.49
CA LEU A 49 -3.53 -5.09 -3.63
C LEU A 49 -2.57 -5.97 -4.45
N GLU A 50 -3.11 -6.82 -5.33
CA GLU A 50 -2.30 -7.67 -6.22
C GLU A 50 -1.38 -6.87 -7.13
N ARG A 51 -1.88 -5.78 -7.74
CA ARG A 51 -1.09 -4.89 -8.59
C ARG A 51 0.00 -4.16 -7.81
N ILE A 52 -0.32 -3.72 -6.60
CA ILE A 52 0.60 -3.05 -5.70
C ILE A 52 1.69 -4.01 -5.23
N ALA A 53 1.32 -5.23 -4.84
CA ALA A 53 2.21 -6.31 -4.45
C ALA A 53 3.22 -6.61 -5.57
N LEU A 54 2.73 -6.82 -6.79
CA LEU A 54 3.56 -7.01 -7.97
C LEU A 54 4.51 -5.82 -8.22
N PHE A 55 4.01 -4.59 -8.11
CA PHE A 55 4.81 -3.39 -8.35
C PHE A 55 5.93 -3.17 -7.32
N TYR A 56 5.69 -3.52 -6.06
CA TYR A 56 6.67 -3.39 -4.98
C TYR A 56 7.50 -4.66 -4.75
N GLY A 57 7.20 -5.77 -5.43
CA GLY A 57 7.93 -7.03 -5.30
C GLY A 57 7.70 -7.72 -3.97
N VAL A 58 6.47 -7.63 -3.44
CA VAL A 58 6.03 -8.25 -2.19
C VAL A 58 4.76 -9.06 -2.45
N THR A 59 4.34 -9.85 -1.47
CA THR A 59 3.04 -10.55 -1.45
C THR A 59 1.91 -9.62 -0.98
N VAL A 60 0.67 -10.03 -1.20
CA VAL A 60 -0.48 -9.30 -0.65
C VAL A 60 -0.49 -9.41 0.88
N GLU A 61 -0.08 -10.57 1.39
CA GLU A 61 0.08 -10.90 2.80
C GLU A 61 1.01 -9.92 3.50
N GLU A 62 2.20 -9.64 2.92
CA GLU A 62 3.14 -8.63 3.45
C GLU A 62 2.57 -7.20 3.47
N ILE A 63 1.58 -6.89 2.63
CA ILE A 63 0.89 -5.60 2.67
C ILE A 63 -0.13 -5.54 3.82
N ILE A 64 -0.80 -6.65 4.11
CA ILE A 64 -1.90 -6.73 5.09
C ILE A 64 -1.47 -7.21 6.48
N GLU A 65 -0.29 -7.84 6.63
CA GLU A 65 0.17 -8.56 7.83
C GLU A 65 0.23 -7.70 9.10
N ALA A 66 0.16 -6.38 8.98
CA ALA A 66 0.09 -5.50 10.13
C ALA A 66 -1.27 -5.47 10.85
N ASP A 67 -2.35 -5.96 10.23
CA ASP A 67 -3.68 -6.04 10.87
C ASP A 67 -3.94 -7.42 11.52
N TYR A 68 -3.02 -8.39 11.38
CA TYR A 68 -3.25 -9.79 11.78
C TYR A 68 -2.53 -10.20 13.07
N LYS A 69 -2.53 -9.34 14.09
CA LYS A 69 -2.39 -9.74 15.51
C LYS A 69 -3.02 -8.69 16.43
N ASP A 70 -4.33 -8.81 16.65
CA ASP A 70 -4.89 -8.66 18.00
C ASP A 70 -6.24 -9.40 18.14
N PRO A 71 -6.24 -10.72 18.43
CA PRO A 71 -7.28 -11.30 19.26
C PRO A 71 -6.96 -10.96 20.72
N SER A 72 -7.31 -9.74 21.13
CA SER A 72 -7.59 -9.42 22.54
C SER A 72 -9.03 -9.79 22.85
#